data_AF-U7NMX3-F1
#
_entry.id   AF-U7NMX3-F1
#
_cell.length_a   1.000
_cell.length_b   1.000
_cell.length_c   1.000
_cell.angle_alpha   90.00
_cell.angle_beta   90.00
_cell.angle_gamma   90.00
#
_symmetry.space_group_name_H-M   'P 1'
#
loop_
_entity.id
_entity.type
_entity.pdbx_description
1 polymer ?
#
loop_
_entity_poly.entity_id
_entity_poly.type
_entity_poly.pdbx_seq_one_letter_code
_entity_poly.pdbx_strand_id
1 'polypeptide(L)'
;MGLQEFTRDVVPIAAVLVAVVGVLLVWRQLRTANISLEQTSRWHRIHATYNFFDLERSIELEIRAKENARAQGVSVEDDAISDESIREIVGNYNLETPFNRFLNDIEVYACAYFAGAIDQEISYHMHGSRVVAKYRMYQDYIEFYRKFKGQPDVLIEFEKLALLWDARLIDERKSLRVSEVFLGKAGRPNYGMRSEHTD
;
A
#
# COMPACT_ATOMS: atom_id res chain seq x y z
N MET A 1 -34.80 47.77 42.43
CA MET A 1 -33.64 46.87 42.59
C MET A 1 -32.43 47.73 42.89
N GLY A 2 -31.81 47.55 44.05
CA GLY A 2 -30.63 48.33 44.44
C GLY A 2 -29.38 47.89 43.66
N LEU A 3 -28.42 48.79 43.49
CA LEU A 3 -27.14 48.49 42.81
C LEU A 3 -26.42 47.29 43.47
N GLN A 4 -26.58 47.16 44.79
CA GLN A 4 -26.01 46.09 45.60
C GLN A 4 -26.69 44.72 45.38
N GLU A 5 -28.01 44.69 45.15
CA GLU A 5 -28.75 43.46 44.80
C GLU A 5 -28.39 43.01 43.37
N PHE A 6 -28.25 43.94 42.44
CA PHE A 6 -27.84 43.65 41.07
C PHE A 6 -26.43 43.02 41.02
N THR A 7 -25.46 43.59 41.73
CA THR A 7 -24.10 43.04 41.76
C THR A 7 -24.03 41.68 42.46
N ARG A 8 -24.83 41.46 43.52
CA ARG A 8 -24.83 40.21 44.27
C ARG A 8 -25.47 39.05 43.50
N ASP A 9 -26.56 39.32 42.77
CA ASP A 9 -27.38 38.26 42.18
C ASP A 9 -27.15 38.10 40.67
N VAL A 10 -26.99 39.20 39.91
CA VAL A 10 -26.91 39.14 38.44
C VAL A 10 -25.50 38.84 37.95
N VAL A 11 -24.47 39.45 38.56
CA VAL A 11 -23.08 39.30 38.11
C VAL A 11 -22.57 37.86 38.21
N PRO A 12 -22.81 37.10 39.30
CA PRO A 12 -22.37 35.70 39.36
C PRO A 12 -23.07 34.81 38.33
N ILE A 13 -24.37 35.03 38.08
CA ILE A 13 -25.12 34.29 37.06
C ILE A 13 -24.53 34.56 35.67
N ALA A 14 -24.28 35.84 35.35
CA ALA A 14 -23.64 36.22 34.09
C ALA A 14 -22.23 35.60 33.95
N ALA A 15 -21.43 35.59 35.01
CA ALA A 15 -20.11 34.97 35.02
C ALA A 15 -20.16 33.46 34.76
N VAL A 16 -21.11 32.75 35.38
CA VAL A 16 -21.34 31.31 35.14
C VAL A 16 -21.77 31.07 33.69
N LEU A 17 -22.67 31.88 33.14
CA LEU A 17 -23.08 31.76 31.74
C LEU A 17 -21.90 31.96 30.79
N VAL A 18 -21.06 32.98 31.02
CA VAL A 18 -19.84 33.22 30.25
C VAL A 18 -18.88 32.03 30.37
N ALA A 19 -18.70 31.48 31.57
CA ALA A 19 -17.85 30.31 31.78
C ALA A 19 -18.37 29.07 31.03
N VAL A 20 -19.67 28.79 31.10
CA VAL A 20 -20.30 27.67 30.38
C VAL A 20 -20.14 27.83 28.87
N VAL A 21 -20.40 29.04 28.34
CA VAL A 21 -20.19 29.34 26.91
C VAL A 21 -18.71 29.15 26.54
N GLY A 22 -17.78 29.61 27.37
CA GLY A 22 -16.34 29.43 27.17
C GLY A 22 -15.94 27.96 27.07
N VAL A 23 -16.41 27.11 28.00
CA VAL A 23 -16.15 25.66 27.99
C VAL A 23 -16.72 25.00 26.74
N LEU A 24 -17.95 25.35 26.34
CA LEU A 24 -18.56 24.83 25.12
C LEU A 24 -17.77 25.19 23.86
N LEU A 25 -17.23 26.42 23.78
CA LEU A 25 -16.40 26.85 22.66
C LEU A 25 -15.07 26.09 22.61
N VAL A 26 -14.39 25.91 23.75
CA VAL A 26 -13.14 25.11 23.82
C VAL A 26 -13.40 23.66 23.43
N TRP A 27 -14.47 23.05 23.93
CA TRP A 27 -14.84 21.69 23.56
C TRP A 27 -15.09 21.55 22.05
N ARG A 28 -15.81 22.53 21.46
CA ARG A 28 -16.05 22.56 20.01
C ARG A 28 -14.74 22.70 19.23
N GLN A 29 -13.82 23.56 19.67
CA GLN A 29 -12.51 23.72 19.04
C GLN A 29 -11.68 22.43 19.10
N LEU A 30 -11.63 21.74 20.24
CA LEU A 30 -10.95 20.46 20.38
C LEU A 30 -11.55 19.40 19.45
N ARG A 31 -12.89 19.33 19.35
CA ARG A 31 -13.57 18.41 18.44
C ARG A 31 -13.22 18.70 16.98
N THR A 32 -13.24 19.97 16.55
CA THR A 32 -12.87 20.35 15.19
C THR A 32 -11.39 20.07 14.91
N ALA A 33 -10.50 20.31 15.86
CA ALA A 33 -9.09 20.00 15.74
C ALA A 33 -8.84 18.49 15.55
N ASN A 34 -9.51 17.64 16.33
CA ASN A 34 -9.40 16.18 16.18
C ASN A 34 -9.85 15.71 14.79
N ILE A 35 -11.00 16.20 14.30
CA ILE A 35 -11.49 15.86 12.96
C ILE A 35 -10.49 16.32 11.89
N SER A 36 -9.92 17.52 12.04
CA SER A 36 -8.91 18.03 11.11
C SER A 36 -7.65 17.17 11.12
N LEU A 37 -7.17 16.73 12.29
CA LEU A 37 -6.00 15.86 12.41
C LEU A 37 -6.21 14.52 11.72
N GLU A 38 -7.41 13.93 11.86
CA GLU A 38 -7.77 12.68 11.18
C GLU A 38 -7.77 12.85 9.65
N GLN A 39 -8.35 13.93 9.16
CA GLN A 39 -8.38 14.25 7.72
C GLN A 39 -6.98 14.49 7.17
N THR A 40 -6.15 15.28 7.87
CA THR A 40 -4.76 15.55 7.49
C THR A 40 -3.93 14.27 7.50
N SER A 41 -4.06 13.44 8.54
CA SER A 41 -3.37 12.15 8.62
C SER A 41 -3.76 11.23 7.45
N ARG A 42 -5.06 11.13 7.14
CA ARG A 42 -5.53 10.36 5.99
C ARG A 42 -4.98 10.90 4.67
N TRP A 43 -5.02 12.21 4.46
CA TRP A 43 -4.46 12.86 3.28
C TRP A 43 -2.95 12.61 3.15
N HIS A 44 -2.21 12.71 4.25
CA HIS A 44 -0.77 12.41 4.28
C HIS A 44 -0.49 10.95 3.93
N ARG A 45 -1.27 9.97 4.42
CA ARG A 45 -1.11 8.57 4.03
C ARG A 45 -1.36 8.34 2.54
N ILE A 46 -2.41 8.95 1.98
CA ILE A 46 -2.70 8.86 0.54
C ILE A 46 -1.55 9.45 -0.27
N HIS A 47 -1.11 10.66 0.08
CA HIS A 47 0.00 11.33 -0.61
C HIS A 47 1.32 10.57 -0.43
N ALA A 48 1.55 9.98 0.74
CA ALA A 48 2.69 9.10 0.98
C ALA A 48 2.62 7.87 0.07
N THR A 49 1.47 7.22 -0.09
CA THR A 49 1.33 6.08 -1.03
C THR A 49 1.83 6.43 -2.43
N TYR A 50 1.47 7.61 -2.96
CA TYR A 50 1.90 8.05 -4.30
C TYR A 50 3.41 8.36 -4.39
N ASN A 51 4.02 8.82 -3.30
CA ASN A 51 5.44 9.19 -3.30
C ASN A 51 6.37 8.06 -2.86
N PHE A 52 5.87 7.08 -2.11
CA PHE A 52 6.70 6.09 -1.44
C PHE A 52 7.12 4.98 -2.39
N PHE A 53 6.22 4.52 -3.26
CA PHE A 53 6.54 3.51 -4.27
C PHE A 53 6.79 4.17 -5.61
N ASP A 54 8.01 4.66 -5.79
CA ASP A 54 8.50 5.13 -7.07
C ASP A 54 8.65 3.94 -8.03
N LEU A 55 7.57 3.69 -8.79
CA LEU A 55 7.49 2.58 -9.72
C LEU A 55 8.60 2.64 -10.77
N GLU A 56 8.94 3.84 -11.24
CA GLU A 56 9.97 4.05 -12.26
C GLU A 56 11.34 3.65 -11.71
N ARG A 57 11.69 4.13 -10.52
CA ARG A 57 12.92 3.73 -9.83
C ARG A 57 12.96 2.23 -9.55
N SER A 58 11.87 1.62 -9.08
CA SER A 58 11.81 0.18 -8.80
C SER A 58 12.06 -0.64 -10.07
N ILE A 59 11.48 -0.23 -11.21
CA ILE A 59 11.72 -0.85 -12.52
C ILE A 59 13.18 -0.67 -12.95
N GLU A 60 13.74 0.52 -12.79
CA GLU A 60 15.13 0.80 -13.15
C GLU A 60 16.11 -0.08 -12.35
N LEU A 61 15.88 -0.24 -11.04
CA LEU A 61 16.68 -1.13 -10.20
C LEU A 61 16.62 -2.58 -10.67
N GLU A 62 15.43 -3.06 -11.05
CA GLU A 62 15.26 -4.41 -11.59
C GLU A 62 16.00 -4.58 -12.91
N ILE A 63 15.85 -3.63 -13.84
CA ILE A 63 16.51 -3.66 -15.15
C ILE A 63 18.02 -3.70 -14.96
N ARG A 64 18.58 -2.82 -14.12
CA ARG A 64 20.03 -2.78 -13.84
C ARG A 64 20.53 -4.09 -13.24
N ALA A 65 19.75 -4.74 -12.36
CA ALA A 65 20.12 -6.04 -11.82
C ALA A 65 20.15 -7.12 -12.90
N LYS A 66 19.13 -7.19 -13.75
CA LYS A 66 19.05 -8.13 -14.88
C LYS A 66 20.13 -7.87 -15.93
N GLU A 67 20.41 -6.63 -16.28
CA GLU A 67 21.44 -6.25 -17.24
C GLU A 67 22.84 -6.62 -16.75
N ASN A 68 23.13 -6.40 -15.46
CA ASN A 68 24.41 -6.80 -14.86
C ASN A 68 24.57 -8.34 -14.85
N ALA A 69 23.51 -9.08 -14.52
CA ALA A 69 23.50 -10.54 -14.65
C ALA A 69 23.80 -11.01 -16.08
N ARG A 70 23.10 -10.43 -17.07
CA ARG A 70 23.30 -10.74 -18.49
C ARG A 70 24.72 -10.42 -18.97
N ALA A 71 25.29 -9.30 -18.52
CA ALA A 71 26.66 -8.91 -18.86
C ALA A 71 27.71 -9.91 -18.34
N GLN A 72 27.39 -10.67 -17.30
CA GLN A 72 28.25 -11.71 -16.73
C GLN A 72 27.88 -13.12 -17.22
N GLY A 73 26.96 -13.25 -18.17
CA GLY A 73 26.54 -14.53 -18.75
C GLY A 73 25.48 -15.28 -17.94
N VAL A 74 24.91 -14.66 -16.90
CA VAL A 74 23.85 -15.26 -16.08
C VAL A 74 22.49 -14.98 -16.70
N SER A 75 21.75 -16.04 -17.05
CA SER A 75 20.40 -15.91 -17.57
C SER A 75 19.40 -15.67 -16.45
N VAL A 76 18.63 -14.58 -16.56
CA VAL A 76 17.52 -14.24 -15.66
C VAL A 76 16.28 -14.07 -16.52
N GLU A 77 15.45 -15.10 -16.53
CA GLU A 77 14.17 -15.14 -17.24
C GLU A 77 13.11 -14.33 -16.48
N ASP A 78 11.98 -14.03 -17.14
CA ASP A 78 10.92 -13.20 -16.54
C ASP A 78 9.96 -13.97 -15.61
N ASP A 79 10.02 -15.31 -15.60
CA ASP A 79 9.14 -16.17 -14.81
C ASP A 79 9.75 -16.57 -13.46
N ALA A 80 10.79 -17.42 -13.47
CA ALA A 80 11.49 -17.89 -12.27
C ALA A 80 12.99 -17.97 -12.54
N ILE A 81 13.80 -17.70 -11.52
CA ILE A 81 15.26 -17.75 -11.62
C ILE A 81 15.71 -19.19 -11.37
N SER A 82 16.53 -19.75 -12.25
CA SER A 82 17.06 -21.10 -12.08
C SER A 82 17.99 -21.20 -10.85
N ASP A 83 18.06 -22.38 -10.26
CA ASP A 83 18.93 -22.68 -9.11
C ASP A 83 20.40 -22.37 -9.41
N GLU A 84 20.86 -22.64 -10.63
CA GLU A 84 22.22 -22.32 -11.08
C GLU A 84 22.48 -20.81 -11.06
N SER A 85 21.57 -20.03 -11.66
CA SER A 85 21.66 -18.56 -11.67
C SER A 85 21.58 -17.98 -10.26
N ILE A 86 20.74 -18.53 -9.37
CA ILE A 86 20.65 -18.10 -7.97
C ILE A 86 21.99 -18.28 -7.26
N ARG A 87 22.61 -19.47 -7.39
CA ARG A 87 23.92 -19.74 -6.76
C ARG A 87 25.00 -18.81 -7.29
N GLU A 88 24.98 -18.51 -8.58
CA GLU A 88 25.93 -17.59 -9.20
C GLU A 88 25.73 -16.14 -8.73
N ILE A 89 24.48 -15.67 -8.70
CA ILE A 89 24.15 -14.32 -8.21
C ILE A 89 24.56 -14.16 -6.74
N VAL A 90 24.19 -15.10 -5.87
CA VAL A 90 24.48 -15.03 -4.44
C VAL A 90 25.97 -15.28 -4.13
N GLY A 91 26.67 -16.03 -4.97
CA GLY A 91 28.11 -16.28 -4.85
C GLY A 91 28.99 -15.12 -5.34
N ASN A 92 28.42 -14.16 -6.08
CA ASN A 92 29.15 -13.06 -6.68
C ASN A 92 28.63 -11.71 -6.19
N TYR A 93 29.42 -11.03 -5.36
CA TYR A 93 29.06 -9.74 -4.76
C TYR A 93 28.61 -8.67 -5.78
N ASN A 94 29.17 -8.67 -6.99
CA ASN A 94 28.82 -7.71 -8.04
C ASN A 94 27.42 -7.97 -8.63
N LEU A 95 26.95 -9.22 -8.57
CA LEU A 95 25.60 -9.61 -8.98
C LEU A 95 24.63 -9.49 -7.81
N GLU A 96 25.00 -9.98 -6.63
CA GLU A 96 24.20 -9.94 -5.40
C GLU A 96 23.71 -8.52 -5.08
N THR A 97 24.62 -7.54 -5.15
CA THR A 97 24.34 -6.17 -4.68
C THR A 97 23.17 -5.49 -5.42
N PRO A 98 23.12 -5.47 -6.77
CA PRO A 98 21.95 -4.97 -7.51
C PRO A 98 20.63 -5.67 -7.17
N PHE A 99 20.62 -7.00 -7.08
CA PHE A 99 19.40 -7.76 -6.76
C PHE A 99 18.91 -7.42 -5.36
N ASN A 100 19.81 -7.39 -4.37
CA ASN A 100 19.47 -7.00 -3.02
C ASN A 100 18.95 -5.57 -2.95
N ARG A 101 19.52 -4.64 -3.74
CA ARG A 101 19.03 -3.25 -3.79
C ARG A 101 17.61 -3.16 -4.31
N PHE A 102 17.29 -3.90 -5.37
CA PHE A 102 15.93 -3.98 -5.91
C PHE A 102 14.95 -4.59 -4.90
N LEU A 103 15.29 -5.75 -4.31
CA LEU A 103 14.41 -6.43 -3.37
C LEU A 103 14.21 -5.64 -2.07
N ASN A 104 15.25 -4.96 -1.59
CA ASN A 104 15.15 -4.07 -0.44
C ASN A 104 14.23 -2.86 -0.69
N ASP A 105 14.12 -2.39 -1.94
CA ASP A 105 13.19 -1.32 -2.30
C ASP A 105 11.72 -1.76 -2.07
N ILE A 106 11.40 -3.02 -2.44
CA ILE A 106 10.09 -3.62 -2.18
C ILE A 106 9.88 -3.91 -0.69
N GLU A 107 10.92 -4.39 0.01
CA GLU A 107 10.87 -4.65 1.45
C GLU A 107 10.55 -3.38 2.25
N VAL A 108 11.22 -2.26 1.93
CA VAL A 108 10.98 -0.96 2.59
C VAL A 108 9.54 -0.50 2.37
N TYR A 109 8.98 -0.73 1.17
CA TYR A 109 7.57 -0.49 0.89
C TYR A 109 6.64 -1.40 1.71
N ALA A 110 6.95 -2.68 1.83
CA ALA A 110 6.17 -3.61 2.66
C ALA A 110 6.21 -3.23 4.15
N CYS A 111 7.36 -2.82 4.66
CA CYS A 111 7.50 -2.26 6.01
C CYS A 111 6.59 -1.03 6.21
N ALA A 112 6.57 -0.11 5.25
CA ALA A 112 5.70 1.08 5.32
C ALA A 112 4.21 0.73 5.31
N TYR A 113 3.82 -0.30 4.55
CA TYR A 113 2.46 -0.83 4.52
C TYR A 113 2.04 -1.36 5.90
N PHE A 114 2.84 -2.23 6.51
CA PHE A 114 2.53 -2.82 7.82
C PHE A 114 2.63 -1.82 8.97
N ALA A 115 3.49 -0.80 8.85
CA ALA A 115 3.54 0.31 9.80
C ALA A 115 2.34 1.26 9.71
N GLY A 116 1.47 1.11 8.69
CA GLY A 116 0.34 2.02 8.46
C GLY A 116 0.75 3.42 8.01
N ALA A 117 1.98 3.57 7.49
CA ALA A 117 2.52 4.84 7.01
C ALA A 117 1.93 5.24 5.65
N ILE A 118 1.43 4.26 4.89
CA ILE A 118 0.76 4.44 3.59
C ILE A 118 -0.68 3.93 3.64
N ASP A 119 -1.52 4.42 2.74
CA ASP A 119 -2.90 3.94 2.60
C ASP A 119 -2.93 2.53 2.00
N GLN A 120 -3.43 1.56 2.76
CA GLN A 120 -3.36 0.15 2.41
C GLN A 120 -4.21 -0.23 1.20
N GLU A 121 -5.36 0.41 1.03
CA GLU A 121 -6.30 0.07 -0.05
C GLU A 121 -5.80 0.59 -1.39
N ILE A 122 -5.35 1.84 -1.41
CA ILE A 122 -4.74 2.43 -2.61
C ILE A 122 -3.47 1.66 -2.97
N SER A 123 -2.64 1.31 -1.98
CA SER A 123 -1.43 0.51 -2.16
C SER A 123 -1.70 -0.82 -2.86
N TYR A 124 -2.72 -1.55 -2.40
CA TYR A 124 -3.13 -2.82 -3.01
C TYR A 124 -3.62 -2.60 -4.45
N HIS A 125 -4.48 -1.61 -4.70
CA HIS A 125 -4.99 -1.37 -6.04
C HIS A 125 -3.90 -0.95 -7.05
N MET A 126 -2.89 -0.21 -6.60
CA MET A 126 -1.80 0.23 -7.47
C MET A 126 -0.76 -0.87 -7.74
N HIS A 127 -0.44 -1.68 -6.72
CA HIS A 127 0.74 -2.54 -6.76
C HIS A 127 0.48 -4.02 -6.46
N GLY A 128 -0.77 -4.40 -6.14
CA GLY A 128 -1.19 -5.76 -5.78
C GLY A 128 -0.63 -6.84 -6.69
N SER A 129 -1.01 -6.78 -7.97
CA SER A 129 -0.56 -7.75 -8.98
C SER A 129 0.96 -7.77 -9.17
N ARG A 130 1.63 -6.60 -9.07
CA ARG A 130 3.08 -6.49 -9.28
C ARG A 130 3.84 -7.15 -8.13
N VAL A 131 3.50 -6.83 -6.89
CA VAL A 131 4.17 -7.39 -5.70
C VAL A 131 4.04 -8.91 -5.69
N VAL A 132 2.84 -9.44 -5.97
CA VAL A 132 2.62 -10.89 -6.04
C VAL A 132 3.42 -11.54 -7.18
N ALA A 133 3.43 -10.94 -8.36
CA ALA A 133 4.21 -11.45 -9.49
C ALA A 133 5.71 -11.46 -9.19
N LYS A 134 6.25 -10.38 -8.61
CA LYS A 134 7.65 -10.31 -8.23
C LYS A 134 8.00 -11.30 -7.13
N TYR A 135 7.14 -11.49 -6.14
CA TYR A 135 7.43 -12.47 -5.10
C TYR A 135 7.55 -13.88 -5.69
N ARG A 136 6.62 -14.29 -6.56
CA ARG A 136 6.69 -15.59 -7.25
C ARG A 136 7.97 -15.77 -8.06
N MET A 137 8.43 -14.71 -8.73
CA MET A 137 9.68 -14.74 -9.51
C MET A 137 10.93 -14.90 -8.63
N TYR A 138 10.94 -14.28 -7.44
CA TYR A 138 12.12 -14.20 -6.57
C TYR A 138 12.05 -15.09 -5.32
N GLN A 139 10.98 -15.85 -5.10
CA GLN A 139 10.80 -16.64 -3.87
C GLN A 139 11.97 -17.62 -3.63
N ASP A 140 12.41 -18.34 -4.66
CA ASP A 140 13.47 -19.34 -4.54
C ASP A 140 14.83 -18.67 -4.29
N TYR A 141 15.05 -17.49 -4.91
CA TYR A 141 16.21 -16.64 -4.62
C TYR A 141 16.22 -16.20 -3.15
N ILE A 142 15.10 -15.70 -2.64
CA ILE A 142 14.96 -15.21 -1.26
C ILE A 142 15.22 -16.35 -0.26
N GLU A 143 14.61 -17.52 -0.49
CA GLU A 143 14.83 -18.69 0.35
C GLU A 143 16.29 -19.15 0.37
N PHE A 144 16.91 -19.23 -0.80
CA PHE A 144 18.32 -19.59 -0.91
C PHE A 144 19.20 -18.57 -0.17
N TYR A 145 18.94 -17.27 -0.39
CA TYR A 145 19.68 -16.19 0.22
C TYR A 145 19.62 -16.23 1.76
N ARG A 146 18.43 -16.43 2.34
CA ARG A 146 18.24 -16.59 3.80
C ARG A 146 19.03 -17.77 4.36
N LYS A 147 18.99 -18.92 3.68
CA LYS A 147 19.75 -20.12 4.07
C LYS A 147 21.26 -19.88 3.98
N PHE A 148 21.71 -19.24 2.91
CA PHE A 148 23.13 -18.96 2.68
C PHE A 148 23.71 -17.97 3.69
N LYS A 149 22.97 -16.90 4.03
CA LYS A 149 23.43 -15.89 5.01
C LYS A 149 23.12 -16.27 6.46
N GLY A 150 22.32 -17.30 6.71
CA GLY A 150 21.85 -17.68 8.04
C GLY A 150 20.92 -16.65 8.69
N GLN A 151 20.17 -15.90 7.87
CA GLN A 151 19.28 -14.83 8.32
C GLN A 151 17.85 -15.10 7.82
N PRO A 152 16.98 -15.72 8.65
CA PRO A 152 15.64 -16.12 8.22
C PRO A 152 14.70 -14.92 7.96
N ASP A 153 14.95 -13.78 8.60
CA ASP A 153 14.05 -12.62 8.56
C ASP A 153 14.33 -11.64 7.40
N VAL A 154 15.33 -11.92 6.56
CA VAL A 154 15.62 -11.05 5.40
C VAL A 154 14.46 -11.08 4.42
N LEU A 155 13.97 -9.90 4.02
CA LEU A 155 12.86 -9.75 3.05
C LEU A 155 11.55 -10.39 3.54
N ILE A 156 11.34 -10.47 4.86
CA ILE A 156 10.17 -11.13 5.44
C ILE A 156 8.89 -10.30 5.26
N GLU A 157 8.99 -8.97 5.26
CA GLU A 157 7.80 -8.14 5.08
C GLU A 157 7.29 -8.20 3.64
N PHE A 158 8.19 -8.30 2.65
CA PHE A 158 7.84 -8.54 1.26
C PHE A 158 7.06 -9.86 1.09
N GLU A 159 7.55 -10.94 1.68
CA GLU A 159 6.85 -12.24 1.66
C GLU A 159 5.46 -12.14 2.30
N LYS A 160 5.36 -11.59 3.52
CA LYS A 160 4.08 -11.42 4.21
C LYS A 160 3.09 -10.62 3.37
N LEU A 161 3.54 -9.53 2.76
CA LEU A 161 2.70 -8.67 1.93
C LEU A 161 2.24 -9.40 0.67
N ALA A 162 3.15 -10.10 0.00
CA ALA A 162 2.83 -10.84 -1.21
C ALA A 162 1.83 -11.96 -0.94
N LEU A 163 2.00 -12.74 0.13
CA LEU A 163 1.06 -13.80 0.51
C LEU A 163 -0.32 -13.23 0.88
N LEU A 164 -0.35 -12.13 1.64
CA LEU A 164 -1.59 -11.43 1.99
C LEU A 164 -2.34 -10.97 0.74
N TRP A 165 -1.63 -10.35 -0.21
CA TRP A 165 -2.23 -9.82 -1.43
C TRP A 165 -2.59 -10.90 -2.44
N ASP A 166 -1.85 -12.01 -2.49
CA ASP A 166 -2.20 -13.15 -3.35
C ASP A 166 -3.51 -13.81 -2.90
N ALA A 167 -3.68 -13.98 -1.58
CA ALA A 167 -4.93 -14.47 -1.02
C ALA A 167 -6.12 -13.57 -1.41
N ARG A 168 -5.94 -12.25 -1.28
CA ARG A 168 -6.95 -11.26 -1.68
C ARG A 168 -7.26 -11.31 -3.18
N LEU A 169 -6.24 -11.38 -4.04
CA LEU A 169 -6.41 -11.50 -5.50
C LEU A 169 -7.19 -12.75 -5.89
N ILE A 170 -6.93 -13.88 -5.22
CA ILE A 170 -7.67 -15.13 -5.44
C ILE A 170 -9.14 -14.95 -5.09
N ASP A 171 -9.44 -14.29 -3.97
CA ASP A 171 -10.81 -14.09 -3.52
C ASP A 171 -11.58 -13.08 -4.40
N GLU A 172 -10.94 -11.99 -4.82
CA GLU A 172 -11.51 -11.05 -5.79
C GLU A 172 -11.76 -11.71 -7.16
N ARG A 173 -10.87 -12.60 -7.63
CA ARG A 173 -11.10 -13.36 -8.87
C ARG A 173 -12.28 -14.33 -8.75
N LYS A 174 -12.45 -14.97 -7.60
CA LYS A 174 -13.60 -15.86 -7.35
C LYS A 174 -14.91 -15.07 -7.35
N SER A 175 -14.95 -13.90 -6.69
CA SER A 175 -16.16 -13.08 -6.63
C SER A 175 -16.58 -12.55 -8.01
N LEU A 176 -15.62 -12.15 -8.85
CA LEU A 176 -15.87 -11.75 -10.23
C LEU A 176 -16.43 -12.88 -11.08
N ARG A 177 -15.87 -14.09 -10.99
CA ARG A 177 -16.41 -15.27 -11.72
C ARG A 177 -17.84 -15.60 -11.30
N VAL A 178 -18.15 -15.49 -10.01
CA VAL A 178 -19.52 -15.69 -9.50
C VAL A 178 -20.46 -14.64 -10.07
N SER A 179 -20.06 -13.37 -10.04
CA SER A 179 -20.80 -12.26 -10.66
C SER A 179 -21.10 -12.50 -12.15
N GLU A 180 -20.12 -12.95 -12.93
CA GLU A 180 -20.30 -13.27 -14.36
C GLU A 180 -21.29 -14.42 -14.58
N VAL A 181 -21.25 -15.46 -13.74
CA VAL A 181 -22.21 -16.57 -13.81
C VAL A 181 -23.64 -16.10 -13.49
N PHE A 182 -23.80 -15.20 -12.52
CA PHE A 182 -25.11 -14.62 -12.18
C PHE A 182 -25.62 -13.68 -13.28
N LEU A 183 -24.77 -12.78 -13.80
CA LEU A 183 -25.14 -11.86 -14.88
C LEU A 183 -25.35 -12.56 -16.22
N GLY A 184 -24.59 -13.62 -16.51
CA GLY A 184 -24.79 -14.48 -17.67
C GLY A 184 -26.13 -15.22 -17.65
N LYS A 185 -26.63 -15.58 -16.45
CA LYS A 185 -27.98 -16.16 -16.26
C LYS A 185 -29.10 -15.12 -16.26
N ALA A 186 -28.81 -13.86 -15.92
CA ALA A 186 -29.79 -12.77 -15.90
C ALA A 186 -30.23 -12.31 -17.31
N GLY A 187 -29.67 -12.89 -18.37
CA GLY A 187 -29.87 -12.45 -19.75
C GLY A 187 -29.08 -11.16 -19.96
N ARG A 188 -28.06 -11.19 -20.81
CA ARG A 188 -27.44 -9.93 -21.27
C ARG A 188 -28.57 -9.06 -21.79
N PRO A 189 -28.74 -7.81 -21.31
CA PRO A 189 -29.65 -6.89 -21.95
C PRO A 189 -29.25 -6.88 -23.42
N ASN A 190 -30.17 -7.25 -24.29
CA ASN A 190 -29.97 -7.19 -25.72
C ASN A 190 -29.90 -5.69 -26.04
N TYR A 191 -28.73 -5.09 -25.83
CA TYR A 191 -28.39 -3.79 -26.38
C TYR A 191 -28.26 -4.04 -27.87
N GLY A 192 -29.42 -4.11 -28.53
CA GLY A 192 -29.53 -4.05 -29.96
C GLY A 192 -28.85 -2.75 -30.35
N MET A 193 -27.58 -2.84 -30.73
CA MET A 193 -26.94 -1.82 -31.52
C MET A 193 -27.75 -1.74 -32.79
N ARG A 194 -28.70 -0.80 -32.82
CA ARG A 194 -29.21 -0.25 -34.05
C ARG A 194 -28.00 0.30 -34.78
N SER A 195 -27.47 -0.50 -35.70
CA SER A 195 -26.79 0.03 -36.87
C SER A 195 -27.85 0.74 -37.70
N GLU A 196 -28.25 1.94 -37.28
CA GLU A 196 -28.82 2.92 -38.19
C GLU A 196 -27.61 3.44 -38.98
N HIS A 197 -27.39 2.88 -40.17
CA HIS A 197 -27.87 3.39 -41.46
C HIS A 197 -27.01 4.58 -41.92
N THR A 198 -26.22 4.37 -42.99
CA THR A 198 -26.43 4.95 -44.35
C THR A 198 -25.89 6.37 -44.43
N ASP A 199 -25.11 6.80 -45.41
CA ASP A 199 -24.65 6.28 -46.71
C ASP A 199 -23.27 6.91 -47.00
#